data_AF-A0A7X3UUB8-F1
#
_entry.id   AF-A0A7X3UUB8-F1
#
_cell.length_a   1.000
_cell.length_b   1.000
_cell.length_c   1.000
_cell.angle_alpha   90.00
_cell.angle_beta   90.00
_cell.angle_gamma   90.00
#
_symmetry.space_group_name_H-M   'P 1'
#
loop_
_entity.id
_entity.type
_entity.pdbx_description
1 polymer ?
#
loop_
_entity_poly.entity_id
_entity_poly.type
_entity_poly.pdbx_seq_one_letter_code
_entity_poly.pdbx_strand_id
1 'polypeptide(L)'
;MKGSVVLGKLLSAVCILLLAQGQSVLAQGGGSTEPTKTIIGDLLDVDRDFYIVRGERGEIQIEATHKTEITEEFQYGDRIKALVLMNNKALKIERAGPDDVSGVTENVPVTAQAPEAQQGAKGQAPAPSAQPQQPESKTIVGDLLDVDRDFYIVRGERGEIQ
;
A
#
# COMPACT_ATOMS: atom_id res chain seq x y z
N MET A 1 -57.50 -53.24 16.02
CA MET A 1 -56.34 -53.23 16.94
C MET A 1 -55.31 -52.26 16.36
N LYS A 2 -54.84 -51.29 17.17
CA LYS A 2 -53.49 -50.63 17.17
C LYS A 2 -52.94 -50.19 15.80
N GLY A 3 -52.71 -48.92 15.46
CA GLY A 3 -51.95 -47.84 16.11
C GLY A 3 -51.27 -47.04 14.97
N SER A 4 -51.28 -45.70 15.00
CA SER A 4 -50.11 -44.80 15.18
C SER A 4 -48.96 -44.97 14.17
N VAL A 5 -48.22 -43.97 13.64
CA VAL A 5 -48.07 -42.52 13.79
C VAL A 5 -47.00 -42.10 12.74
N VAL A 6 -47.28 -41.04 11.96
CA VAL A 6 -46.43 -39.85 11.65
C VAL A 6 -45.05 -39.97 10.94
N LEU A 7 -44.76 -38.89 10.16
CA LEU A 7 -43.45 -38.32 9.80
C LEU A 7 -42.63 -39.10 8.75
N GLY A 8 -42.18 -38.54 7.65
CA GLY A 8 -42.00 -37.15 7.24
C GLY A 8 -40.76 -37.10 6.34
N LYS A 9 -40.71 -36.10 5.44
CA LYS A 9 -39.50 -35.65 4.70
C LYS A 9 -39.00 -36.65 3.63
N LEU A 10 -38.49 -36.25 2.47
CA LEU A 10 -38.00 -34.96 1.99
C LEU A 10 -38.05 -35.03 0.44
N LEU A 11 -38.57 -33.97 -0.19
CA LEU A 11 -38.44 -33.71 -1.62
C LEU A 11 -36.95 -33.69 -2.00
N SER A 12 -36.52 -34.67 -2.79
CA SER A 12 -35.24 -34.65 -3.49
C SER A 12 -35.52 -34.48 -4.98
N ALA A 13 -35.59 -33.23 -5.41
CA ALA A 13 -35.45 -32.82 -6.79
C ALA A 13 -35.43 -31.29 -6.82
N VAL A 14 -34.72 -30.75 -7.81
CA VAL A 14 -34.68 -29.32 -8.20
C VAL A 14 -33.68 -28.47 -7.42
N CYS A 15 -32.44 -28.42 -7.94
CA CYS A 15 -31.75 -27.15 -8.24
C CYS A 15 -30.33 -27.41 -8.83
N ILE A 16 -30.24 -28.28 -9.85
CA ILE A 16 -29.11 -28.26 -10.78
C ILE A 16 -29.54 -27.40 -11.97
N LEU A 17 -29.53 -26.07 -11.81
CA LEU A 17 -29.57 -25.10 -12.90
C LEU A 17 -29.32 -23.69 -12.32
N LEU A 18 -28.07 -23.26 -12.24
CA LEU A 18 -27.66 -21.84 -12.14
C LEU A 18 -26.13 -21.75 -12.22
N LEU A 19 -25.59 -22.05 -13.41
CA LEU A 19 -24.27 -21.61 -13.83
C LEU A 19 -24.45 -20.40 -14.74
N ALA A 20 -23.55 -19.43 -14.58
CA ALA A 20 -23.39 -18.21 -15.38
C ALA A 20 -24.29 -17.01 -15.02
N GLN A 21 -24.10 -16.45 -13.82
CA GLN A 21 -24.15 -14.99 -13.67
C GLN A 21 -22.73 -14.46 -13.81
N GLY A 22 -22.33 -14.14 -15.05
CA GLY A 22 -21.18 -13.28 -15.31
C GLY A 22 -21.57 -11.83 -15.03
N GLN A 23 -21.50 -11.42 -13.77
CA GLN A 23 -21.59 -10.01 -13.39
C GLN A 23 -20.18 -9.44 -13.37
N SER A 24 -19.82 -8.77 -14.46
CA SER A 24 -18.69 -7.85 -14.50
C SER A 24 -18.97 -6.71 -13.53
N VAL A 25 -18.44 -6.79 -12.31
CA VAL A 25 -18.37 -5.65 -11.41
C VAL A 25 -17.35 -4.70 -12.00
N LEU A 26 -17.83 -3.66 -12.66
CA LEU A 26 -17.02 -2.51 -13.02
C LEU A 26 -16.55 -1.87 -11.72
N ALA A 27 -15.24 -1.97 -11.48
CA ALA A 27 -14.50 -1.27 -10.46
C ALA A 27 -14.91 0.21 -10.46
N GLN A 28 -15.67 0.62 -9.43
CA GLN A 28 -15.84 2.02 -9.12
C GLN A 28 -14.62 2.47 -8.33
N GLY A 29 -13.54 2.78 -9.05
CA GLY A 29 -12.37 3.47 -8.52
C GLY A 29 -12.75 4.91 -8.14
N GLY A 30 -13.29 5.09 -6.94
CA GLY A 30 -13.43 6.39 -6.32
C GLY A 30 -12.04 6.90 -5.94
N GLY A 31 -11.43 7.70 -6.81
CA GLY A 31 -10.21 8.43 -6.49
C GLY A 31 -10.49 9.44 -5.39
N SER A 32 -10.30 9.05 -4.13
CA SER A 32 -10.25 10.00 -3.03
C SER A 32 -9.00 10.87 -3.20
N THR A 33 -9.19 12.17 -3.39
CA THR A 33 -8.11 13.19 -3.39
C THR A 33 -7.54 13.40 -1.98
N GLU A 34 -7.57 12.38 -1.13
CA GLU A 34 -6.97 12.40 0.20
C GLU A 34 -5.54 11.90 0.10
N PRO A 35 -4.60 12.46 0.88
CA PRO A 35 -3.24 11.96 0.93
C PRO A 35 -3.24 10.49 1.38
N THR A 36 -2.53 9.65 0.62
CA THR A 36 -2.43 8.21 0.89
C THR A 36 -0.99 7.82 1.13
N LYS A 37 -0.77 6.67 1.73
CA LYS A 37 0.54 6.04 1.83
C LYS A 37 0.43 4.56 1.50
N THR A 38 1.52 4.00 1.03
CA THR A 38 1.66 2.58 0.73
C THR A 38 2.45 1.94 1.86
N ILE A 39 1.92 0.87 2.43
CA ILE A 39 2.58 0.06 3.46
C ILE A 39 2.89 -1.30 2.85
N ILE A 40 4.15 -1.72 2.89
CA ILE A 40 4.57 -3.05 2.45
C ILE A 40 5.26 -3.75 3.63
N GLY A 41 4.81 -4.96 3.96
CA GLY A 41 5.41 -5.72 5.05
C GLY A 41 4.75 -7.08 5.28
N ASP A 42 5.29 -7.82 6.25
CA ASP A 42 4.82 -9.16 6.58
C ASP A 42 3.62 -9.11 7.53
N LEU A 43 2.58 -9.87 7.23
CA LEU A 43 1.37 -9.96 8.02
C LEU A 43 1.63 -10.77 9.30
N LEU A 44 1.41 -10.15 10.44
CA LEU A 44 1.61 -10.72 11.77
C LEU A 44 0.32 -11.27 12.38
N ASP A 45 -0.82 -10.67 12.06
CA ASP A 45 -2.13 -11.14 12.53
C ASP A 45 -3.27 -10.49 11.74
N VAL A 46 -4.44 -11.11 11.80
CA VAL A 46 -5.71 -10.55 11.33
C VAL A 46 -6.76 -10.67 12.43
N ASP A 47 -7.04 -9.56 13.12
CA ASP A 47 -8.15 -9.47 14.09
C ASP A 47 -9.34 -8.75 13.44
N ARG A 48 -10.30 -9.54 12.94
CA ARG A 48 -11.54 -9.07 12.29
C ARG A 48 -11.23 -8.13 11.12
N ASP A 49 -11.32 -6.83 11.35
CA ASP A 49 -11.12 -5.77 10.37
C ASP A 49 -9.70 -5.18 10.43
N PHE A 50 -8.84 -5.68 11.32
CA PHE A 50 -7.49 -5.15 11.52
C PHE A 50 -6.42 -6.12 11.01
N TYR A 51 -5.59 -5.64 10.08
CA TYR A 51 -4.39 -6.32 9.60
C TYR A 51 -3.18 -5.74 10.33
N ILE A 52 -2.47 -6.58 11.08
CA ILE A 52 -1.28 -6.18 11.82
C ILE A 52 -0.05 -6.53 11.00
N VAL A 53 0.73 -5.54 10.59
CA VAL A 53 1.85 -5.71 9.67
C VAL A 53 3.16 -5.34 10.34
N ARG A 54 4.24 -6.07 10.07
CA ARG A 54 5.60 -5.71 10.49
C ARG A 54 6.14 -4.60 9.59
N GLY A 55 6.25 -3.39 10.12
CA GLY A 55 6.98 -2.29 9.52
C GLY A 55 8.40 -2.14 10.08
N GLU A 56 9.18 -1.23 9.49
CA GLU A 56 10.55 -0.94 9.94
C GLU A 56 10.60 -0.36 11.36
N ARG A 57 9.58 0.43 11.74
CA ARG A 57 9.49 1.10 13.03
C ARG A 57 8.71 0.31 14.08
N GLY A 58 8.30 -0.93 13.77
CA GLY A 58 7.46 -1.76 14.63
C GLY A 58 6.20 -2.24 13.93
N GLU A 59 5.17 -2.54 14.71
CA GLU A 59 3.89 -3.06 14.20
C GLU A 59 3.01 -1.91 13.71
N ILE A 60 2.35 -2.12 12.58
CA ILE A 60 1.42 -1.17 11.99
C ILE A 60 0.06 -1.85 11.88
N GLN A 61 -0.94 -1.26 12.54
CA GLN A 61 -2.32 -1.70 12.43
C GLN A 61 -3.00 -0.99 11.27
N ILE A 62 -3.54 -1.77 10.34
CA ILE A 62 -4.28 -1.33 9.17
C ILE A 62 -5.74 -1.71 9.34
N GLU A 63 -6.66 -0.75 9.24
CA GLU A 63 -8.09 -0.99 9.35
C GLU A 63 -8.70 -1.19 7.96
N ALA A 64 -9.15 -2.40 7.67
CA ALA A 64 -10.02 -2.69 6.55
C ALA A 64 -11.45 -2.22 6.88
N THR A 65 -12.12 -1.63 5.90
CA THR A 65 -13.52 -1.23 5.99
C THR A 65 -14.32 -1.96 4.92
N HIS A 66 -15.65 -1.86 4.96
CA HIS A 66 -16.51 -2.39 3.91
C HIS A 66 -16.24 -1.81 2.51
N LYS A 67 -15.44 -0.74 2.40
CA LYS A 67 -15.04 -0.12 1.12
C LYS A 67 -13.64 -0.55 0.67
N THR A 68 -12.90 -1.28 1.50
CA THR A 68 -11.54 -1.71 1.18
C THR A 68 -11.59 -2.79 0.12
N GLU A 69 -10.82 -2.61 -0.95
CA GLU A 69 -10.61 -3.64 -1.96
C GLU A 69 -9.58 -4.64 -1.46
N ILE A 70 -9.99 -5.89 -1.21
CA ILE A 70 -9.12 -6.98 -0.77
C ILE A 70 -9.04 -7.99 -1.90
N THR A 71 -7.83 -8.24 -2.43
CA THR A 71 -7.67 -9.07 -3.63
C THR A 71 -7.76 -10.57 -3.35
N GLU A 72 -7.40 -11.00 -2.15
CA GLU A 72 -7.34 -12.40 -1.74
C GLU A 72 -7.38 -12.54 -0.21
N GLU A 73 -7.50 -13.77 0.28
CA GLU A 73 -7.32 -14.07 1.70
C GLU A 73 -5.82 -14.15 2.03
N PHE A 74 -5.41 -13.55 3.16
CA PHE A 74 -4.03 -13.52 3.61
C PHE A 74 -3.83 -14.34 4.88
N GLN A 75 -2.65 -14.93 5.01
CA GLN A 75 -2.26 -15.73 6.18
C GLN A 75 -1.07 -15.11 6.90
N TYR A 76 -0.85 -15.55 8.14
CA TYR A 76 0.34 -15.20 8.91
C TYR A 76 1.62 -15.41 8.08
N GLY A 77 2.49 -14.41 8.04
CA GLY A 77 3.74 -14.42 7.29
C GLY A 77 3.59 -14.01 5.82
N ASP A 78 2.37 -13.78 5.31
CA ASP A 78 2.19 -13.25 3.96
C ASP A 78 2.72 -11.82 3.87
N ARG A 79 3.47 -11.55 2.81
CA ARG A 79 3.91 -10.20 2.49
C ARG A 79 2.84 -9.47 1.70
N ILE A 80 2.30 -8.40 2.28
CA ILE A 80 1.21 -7.63 1.69
C ILE A 80 1.64 -6.21 1.33
N LYS A 81 0.95 -5.64 0.35
CA LYS A 81 1.00 -4.23 -0.03
C LYS A 81 -0.39 -3.64 0.23
N ALA A 82 -0.43 -2.64 1.08
CA ALA A 82 -1.65 -1.93 1.43
C ALA A 82 -1.55 -0.46 1.01
N LEU A 83 -2.49 -0.02 0.19
CA LEU A 83 -2.74 1.40 -0.06
C LEU A 83 -3.70 1.89 1.02
N VAL A 84 -3.24 2.81 1.87
CA VAL A 84 -4.00 3.30 3.02
C VAL A 84 -4.06 4.82 3.04
N LEU A 85 -5.07 5.35 3.73
CA LEU A 85 -5.12 6.76 4.10
C LEU A 85 -4.07 7.06 5.20
N MET A 86 -3.83 8.35 5.48
CA MET A 86 -2.91 8.77 6.54
C MET A 86 -3.28 8.21 7.93
N ASN A 87 -4.56 7.96 8.18
CA ASN A 87 -5.09 7.35 9.40
C ASN A 87 -5.09 5.80 9.40
N ASN A 88 -4.38 5.15 8.48
CA ASN A 88 -4.30 3.68 8.33
C ASN A 88 -5.59 2.97 7.92
N LYS A 89 -6.63 3.69 7.47
CA LYS A 89 -7.77 3.05 6.82
C LYS A 89 -7.40 2.59 5.42
N ALA A 90 -7.61 1.32 5.11
CA ALA A 90 -7.21 0.73 3.85
C ALA A 90 -8.18 1.09 2.72
N LEU A 91 -7.61 1.51 1.60
CA LEU A 91 -8.30 1.61 0.32
C LEU A 91 -8.17 0.30 -0.44
N LYS A 92 -6.97 -0.30 -0.44
CA LYS A 92 -6.68 -1.58 -1.09
C LYS A 92 -5.66 -2.39 -0.30
N ILE A 93 -5.84 -3.70 -0.25
CA ILE A 93 -4.87 -4.66 0.27
C ILE A 93 -4.66 -5.76 -0.78
N GLU A 94 -3.42 -5.94 -1.21
CA GLU A 94 -3.01 -6.95 -2.18
C GLU A 94 -1.72 -7.65 -1.77
N ARG A 95 -1.38 -8.77 -2.41
CA ARG A 95 -0.09 -9.44 -2.19
C ARG A 95 1.04 -8.58 -2.74
N ALA A 96 2.10 -8.42 -1.95
CA ALA A 96 3.29 -7.71 -2.41
C ALA A 96 4.00 -8.53 -3.50
N GLY A 97 4.46 -7.83 -4.54
CA GLY A 97 5.30 -8.39 -5.58
C GLY A 97 6.72 -8.68 -5.08
N PRO A 98 7.51 -9.43 -5.86
CA PRO A 98 8.88 -9.79 -5.49
C PRO A 98 9.82 -8.58 -5.40
N ASP A 99 9.57 -7.54 -6.20
CA ASP A 99 10.40 -6.34 -6.29
C ASP A 99 9.95 -5.21 -5.35
N ASP A 100 8.81 -5.39 -4.67
CA ASP A 100 8.33 -4.41 -3.71
C ASP A 100 9.29 -4.34 -2.52
N VAL A 101 9.58 -3.14 -2.04
CA VAL A 101 10.46 -2.93 -0.88
C VAL A 101 9.60 -2.74 0.36
N SER A 102 9.93 -3.41 1.46
CA SER A 102 9.19 -3.26 2.71
C SER A 102 9.38 -1.85 3.26
N GLY A 103 8.35 -1.29 3.87
CA GLY A 103 8.39 0.06 4.39
C GLY A 103 7.10 0.81 4.20
N VAL A 104 7.15 2.11 4.50
CA VAL A 104 6.02 3.03 4.39
C VAL A 104 6.41 4.17 3.44
N THR A 105 5.66 4.36 2.36
CA THR A 105 5.89 5.42 1.37
C THR A 105 4.67 6.32 1.28
N GLU A 106 4.83 7.62 1.50
CA GLU A 106 3.75 8.59 1.33
C GLU A 106 3.53 8.93 -0.15
N ASN A 107 2.27 8.89 -0.59
CA ASN A 107 1.84 9.22 -1.94
C ASN A 107 1.27 10.65 -1.94
N VAL A 108 2.09 11.63 -2.30
CA VAL A 108 1.66 13.04 -2.41
C VAL A 108 0.96 13.25 -3.77
N PRO A 109 -0.26 13.81 -3.83
CA PRO A 109 -0.93 14.09 -5.10
C PRO A 109 -0.13 15.12 -5.90
N VAL A 110 0.41 14.69 -7.06
CA VAL A 110 1.15 15.53 -8.00
C VAL A 110 0.18 16.55 -8.59
N THR A 111 0.08 17.73 -7.97
CA THR A 111 -0.68 18.85 -8.52
C THR A 111 0.31 19.85 -9.11
N ALA A 112 0.25 20.04 -10.44
CA ALA A 112 0.93 21.03 -11.28
C ALA A 112 2.45 20.84 -11.57
N GLN A 113 2.79 19.91 -12.45
CA GLN A 113 3.83 20.18 -13.46
C GLN A 113 3.12 20.47 -14.79
N ALA A 114 3.11 21.75 -15.19
CA ALA A 114 2.54 22.18 -16.45
C ALA A 114 3.39 21.69 -17.65
N PRO A 115 2.76 21.34 -18.79
CA PRO A 115 3.48 20.85 -19.96
C PRO A 115 4.10 22.02 -20.74
N GLU A 116 5.43 22.17 -20.69
CA GLU A 116 6.12 23.11 -21.58
C GLU A 116 6.30 22.48 -22.98
N ALA A 117 5.70 23.15 -23.95
CA ALA A 117 5.69 22.80 -25.36
C ALA A 117 7.10 22.72 -25.94
N GLN A 118 7.43 21.60 -26.57
CA GLN A 118 8.58 21.49 -27.47
C GLN A 118 8.28 22.27 -28.76
N GLN A 119 8.64 23.55 -28.81
CA GLN A 119 8.85 24.27 -30.06
C GLN A 119 10.24 23.97 -30.59
N GLY A 120 10.30 23.18 -31.65
CA GLY A 120 11.52 22.96 -32.42
C GLY A 120 11.90 24.21 -33.22
N ALA A 121 13.17 24.62 -33.12
CA ALA A 121 13.89 25.30 -34.18
C ALA A 121 15.39 25.03 -34.03
N LYS A 122 15.91 24.17 -34.90
CA LYS A 122 17.31 23.80 -35.06
C LYS A 122 18.06 24.95 -35.74
N GLY A 123 19.10 25.52 -35.11
CA GLY A 123 19.93 26.49 -35.83
C GLY A 123 20.91 27.40 -35.09
N GLN A 124 21.64 26.94 -34.06
CA GLN A 124 23.01 27.40 -33.73
C GLN A 124 23.53 26.54 -32.57
N ALA A 125 24.61 25.79 -32.79
CA ALA A 125 25.05 24.69 -31.91
C ALA A 125 25.62 25.22 -30.57
N PRO A 126 24.96 24.97 -29.41
CA PRO A 126 25.40 25.47 -28.11
C PRO A 126 26.07 24.42 -27.21
N ALA A 127 26.88 24.97 -26.29
CA ALA A 127 27.69 24.45 -25.18
C ALA A 127 27.36 23.08 -24.52
N PRO A 128 28.37 22.41 -23.94
CA PRO A 128 28.21 21.11 -23.27
C PRO A 128 27.18 21.15 -22.14
N SER A 129 26.30 20.17 -22.16
CA SER A 129 25.15 19.97 -21.28
C SER A 129 25.54 20.01 -19.80
N ALA A 130 25.08 21.04 -19.08
CA ALA A 130 24.96 20.98 -17.64
C ALA A 130 23.76 20.06 -17.33
N GLN A 131 24.04 18.80 -16.97
CA GLN A 131 23.06 17.90 -16.36
C GLN A 131 22.43 18.60 -15.14
N PRO A 132 21.12 18.45 -14.89
CA PRO A 132 20.56 18.75 -13.58
C PRO A 132 21.34 17.90 -12.57
N GLN A 133 22.03 18.55 -11.64
CA GLN A 133 22.68 17.86 -10.54
C GLN A 133 21.57 17.16 -9.75
N GLN A 134 21.52 15.83 -9.89
CA GLN A 134 20.84 14.93 -8.96
C GLN A 134 21.20 15.41 -7.54
N PRO A 135 20.27 15.49 -6.58
CA PRO A 135 20.65 15.85 -5.21
C PRO A 135 21.70 14.83 -4.76
N GLU A 136 22.94 15.29 -4.60
CA GLU A 136 24.03 14.42 -4.17
C GLU A 136 23.67 13.88 -2.79
N SER A 137 23.42 12.59 -2.70
CA SER A 137 23.19 11.93 -1.42
C SER A 137 24.51 11.99 -0.63
N LYS A 138 24.59 12.90 0.32
CA LYS A 138 25.76 12.99 1.20
C LYS A 138 25.60 11.99 2.34
N THR A 139 26.30 10.86 2.23
CA THR A 139 26.42 9.92 3.35
C THR A 139 27.31 10.54 4.43
N ILE A 140 26.77 10.71 5.63
CA ILE A 140 27.52 11.18 6.79
C ILE A 140 27.88 9.95 7.62
N VAL A 141 29.18 9.74 7.85
CA VAL A 141 29.71 8.71 8.76
C VAL A 141 30.23 9.44 10.00
N GLY A 142 29.70 9.10 11.18
CA GLY A 142 30.07 9.76 12.43
C GLY A 142 29.43 9.06 13.64
N ASP A 143 29.89 9.44 14.84
CA ASP A 143 29.33 8.92 16.08
C ASP A 143 27.99 9.61 16.37
N LEU A 144 26.93 8.81 16.55
CA LEU A 144 25.62 9.31 16.94
C LEU A 144 25.66 9.76 18.40
N LEU A 145 25.46 11.06 18.62
CA LEU A 145 25.53 11.66 19.96
C LEU A 145 24.15 11.73 20.62
N ASP A 146 23.13 12.09 19.86
CA ASP A 146 21.77 12.24 20.39
C ASP A 146 20.72 12.01 19.29
N VAL A 147 19.51 11.61 19.69
CA VAL A 147 18.36 11.41 18.80
C VAL A 147 17.17 12.13 19.38
N ASP A 148 16.79 13.23 18.74
CA ASP A 148 15.78 14.15 19.25
C ASP A 148 14.58 14.15 18.29
N ARG A 149 13.63 13.22 18.52
CA ARG A 149 12.34 12.95 17.83
C ARG A 149 12.33 12.93 16.29
N ASP A 150 12.85 13.97 15.63
CA ASP A 150 12.92 14.17 14.19
C ASP A 150 14.35 14.46 13.68
N PHE A 151 15.35 14.58 14.57
CA PHE A 151 16.74 14.89 14.22
C PHE A 151 17.75 13.93 14.85
N TYR A 152 18.83 13.65 14.10
CA TYR A 152 19.99 12.90 14.58
C TYR A 152 21.16 13.87 14.75
N ILE A 153 21.70 13.99 15.96
CA ILE A 153 22.90 14.80 16.22
C ILE A 153 24.11 13.89 16.03
N VAL A 154 24.91 14.15 15.00
CA VAL A 154 26.10 13.34 14.68
C VAL A 154 27.38 14.14 14.83
N ARG A 155 28.42 13.52 15.40
CA ARG A 155 29.77 14.09 15.44
C ARG A 155 30.57 13.59 14.25
N GLY A 156 30.87 14.49 13.31
CA GLY A 156 31.73 14.17 12.18
C GLY A 156 33.19 14.00 12.58
N GLU A 157 33.98 13.33 11.73
CA GLU A 157 35.41 13.04 11.98
C GLU A 157 36.28 14.29 12.22
N ARG A 158 35.81 15.46 11.79
CA ARG A 158 36.48 16.77 12.00
C ARG A 158 36.03 17.48 13.28
N GLY A 159 35.17 16.87 14.09
CA GLY A 159 34.59 17.47 15.29
C GLY A 159 33.44 18.45 15.03
N GLU A 160 32.93 18.50 13.80
CA GLU A 160 31.76 19.30 13.43
C GLU A 160 30.46 18.59 13.88
N ILE A 161 29.53 19.36 14.46
CA ILE A 161 28.21 18.87 14.88
C ILE A 161 27.22 19.26 13.77
N GLN A 162 26.48 18.28 13.25
CA GLN A 162 25.40 18.49 12.27
C GLN A 162 24.08 17.98 12.82
#